data_AF-A0A1K9ZZI0-F1
#
_entry.id   AF-A0A1K9ZZI0-F1
#
_cell.length_a   1.000
_cell.length_b   1.000
_cell.length_c   1.000
_cell.angle_alpha   90.00
_cell.angle_beta   90.00
_cell.angle_gamma   90.00
#
_symmetry.space_group_name_H-M   'P 1'
#
loop_
_entity.id
_entity.type
_entity.pdbx_description
1 polymer ?
#
loop_
_entity_poly.entity_id
_entity_poly.type
_entity_poly.pdbx_seq_one_letter_code
_entity_poly.pdbx_strand_id
1 'polypeptide(L)'
;MIKIVVILAVIFAICLGFSTDNKNAYILIESATPGILGAILGGITAGISIILSVLLTVTSSSNSKVELGTFNTFLLNLKKDILILLLCLVASLLLPYLRVTGIPLLNYPVHELVPVRDTFYTAVELTVIAVSVTIIIEVFNIMFTLLTHVSSLLSDKSSGD
;
A
#
# COMPACT_ATOMS: atom_id res chain seq x y z
N MET A 1 -0.05 3.98 18.21
CA MET A 1 -1.33 3.49 17.65
C MET A 1 -2.38 4.60 17.51
N ILE A 2 -2.70 5.38 18.55
CA ILE A 2 -3.66 6.51 18.47
C ILE A 2 -3.40 7.49 17.31
N LYS A 3 -2.15 7.89 17.06
CA LYS A 3 -1.83 8.79 15.93
C LYS A 3 -2.25 8.23 14.56
N ILE A 4 -2.04 6.93 14.35
CA ILE A 4 -2.41 6.24 13.10
C ILE A 4 -3.93 6.17 12.96
N VAL A 5 -4.63 5.87 14.06
CA VAL A 5 -6.11 5.85 14.08
C VAL A 5 -6.68 7.22 13.78
N VAL A 6 -6.10 8.29 14.34
CA VAL A 6 -6.51 9.67 14.07
C VAL A 6 -6.27 10.05 12.60
N ILE A 7 -5.10 9.71 12.05
CA ILE A 7 -4.80 9.96 10.63
C ILE A 7 -5.79 9.22 9.73
N LEU A 8 -6.06 7.94 10.02
CA LEU A 8 -7.02 7.14 9.26
C LEU A 8 -8.43 7.72 9.35
N ALA A 9 -8.84 8.19 10.54
CA ALA A 9 -10.14 8.83 10.74
C ALA A 9 -10.26 10.14 9.95
N VAL A 10 -9.19 10.94 9.88
CA VAL A 10 -9.16 12.17 9.08
C VAL A 10 -9.24 11.86 7.58
N ILE A 11 -8.47 10.88 7.09
CA ILE A 11 -8.54 10.44 5.69
C ILE A 11 -9.96 9.97 5.38
N PHE A 12 -10.55 9.13 6.23
CA PHE A 12 -11.90 8.64 6.07
C PHE A 12 -12.94 9.79 6.04
N ALA A 13 -12.81 10.78 6.94
CA ALA A 13 -13.70 11.95 6.96
C ALA A 13 -13.60 12.77 5.67
N ILE A 14 -12.39 12.95 5.13
CA ILE A 14 -12.17 13.60 3.83
C ILE A 14 -12.82 12.77 2.72
N CYS A 15 -12.57 11.46 2.66
CA CYS A 15 -13.16 10.55 1.69
C CYS A 15 -14.69 10.50 1.76
N LEU A 16 -15.27 10.65 2.95
CA LEU A 16 -16.71 10.75 3.14
C LEU A 16 -17.27 12.02 2.50
N GLY A 17 -16.56 13.15 2.61
CA GLY A 17 -16.94 14.40 1.95
C GLY A 17 -16.90 14.34 0.42
N PHE A 18 -16.05 13.49 -0.16
CA PHE A 18 -15.94 13.26 -1.62
C PHE A 18 -16.74 12.04 -2.11
N SER A 19 -17.37 11.29 -1.20
CA SER A 19 -18.09 10.07 -1.55
C SER A 19 -19.37 10.40 -2.30
N THR A 20 -19.78 9.49 -3.18
CA THR A 20 -20.98 9.64 -4.00
C THR A 20 -21.78 8.33 -4.01
N ASP A 21 -23.09 8.47 -4.11
CA ASP A 21 -24.06 7.42 -4.38
C ASP A 21 -24.25 7.16 -5.88
N ASN A 22 -23.58 7.93 -6.75
CA ASN A 22 -23.70 7.77 -8.20
C ASN A 22 -23.06 6.47 -8.66
N LYS A 23 -23.90 5.57 -9.17
CA LYS A 23 -23.52 4.27 -9.72
C LYS A 23 -22.44 4.29 -10.77
N ASN A 24 -22.48 5.23 -11.70
CA ASN A 24 -21.47 5.31 -12.75
C ASN A 24 -20.10 5.72 -12.18
N ALA A 25 -20.10 6.56 -11.15
CA ALA A 25 -18.87 7.04 -10.51
C ALA A 25 -18.22 5.93 -9.66
N TYR A 26 -19.00 5.23 -8.83
CA TYR A 26 -18.42 4.20 -7.97
C TYR A 26 -18.01 2.94 -8.75
N ILE A 27 -18.73 2.54 -9.81
CA ILE A 27 -18.34 1.38 -10.64
C ILE A 27 -17.00 1.62 -11.36
N LEU A 28 -16.75 2.87 -11.78
CA LEU A 28 -15.48 3.22 -12.43
C LEU A 28 -14.31 3.02 -11.46
N ILE A 29 -14.50 3.34 -10.19
CA ILE A 29 -13.50 3.14 -9.14
C ILE A 29 -13.33 1.64 -8.84
N GLU A 30 -14.44 0.92 -8.63
CA GLU A 30 -14.43 -0.52 -8.31
C GLU A 30 -13.77 -1.37 -9.40
N SER A 31 -13.96 -1.01 -10.67
CA SER A 31 -13.41 -1.76 -11.80
C SER A 31 -11.92 -1.48 -12.05
N ALA A 32 -11.46 -0.26 -11.78
CA ALA A 32 -10.07 0.13 -12.02
C ALA A 32 -9.13 -0.22 -10.85
N THR A 33 -9.61 -0.09 -9.61
CA THR A 33 -8.76 -0.11 -8.41
C THR A 33 -8.02 -1.44 -8.21
N PRO A 34 -8.66 -2.63 -8.28
CA PRO A 34 -7.96 -3.90 -8.09
C PRO A 34 -6.86 -4.13 -9.14
N GLY A 35 -7.12 -3.75 -10.39
CA GLY A 35 -6.16 -3.90 -11.49
C GLY A 35 -4.91 -3.04 -11.28
N ILE A 36 -5.11 -1.77 -10.90
CA ILE A 36 -4.01 -0.84 -10.62
C ILE A 36 -3.20 -1.31 -9.41
N LEU A 37 -3.86 -1.64 -8.29
CA LEU A 37 -3.18 -2.12 -7.08
C LEU A 37 -2.42 -3.42 -7.33
N GLY A 38 -3.01 -4.36 -8.07
CA GLY A 38 -2.37 -5.62 -8.43
C GLY A 38 -1.12 -5.41 -9.30
N ALA A 39 -1.20 -4.54 -10.30
CA ALA A 39 -0.05 -4.22 -11.16
C ALA A 39 1.10 -3.58 -10.37
N ILE A 40 0.79 -2.64 -9.47
CA ILE A 40 1.79 -1.97 -8.63
C ILE A 40 2.44 -2.95 -7.65
N LEU A 41 1.64 -3.81 -7.00
CA LEU A 41 2.15 -4.84 -6.08
C LEU A 41 3.08 -5.82 -6.79
N GLY A 42 2.73 -6.24 -8.02
CA GLY A 42 3.58 -7.06 -8.87
C GLY A 42 4.89 -6.36 -9.24
N GLY A 43 4.84 -5.10 -9.64
CA GLY A 43 6.02 -4.29 -9.96
C GLY A 43 6.96 -4.10 -8.77
N ILE A 44 6.42 -3.81 -7.59
CA ILE A 44 7.18 -3.70 -6.33
C ILE A 44 7.87 -5.03 -6.02
N THR A 45 7.14 -6.15 -6.10
CA THR A 45 7.69 -7.48 -5.81
C THR A 45 8.84 -7.85 -6.75
N ALA A 46 8.70 -7.53 -8.05
CA ALA A 46 9.77 -7.72 -9.03
C ALA A 46 10.99 -6.85 -8.72
N GLY A 47 10.78 -5.56 -8.43
CA GLY A 47 11.87 -4.63 -8.12
C GLY A 47 12.66 -5.02 -6.85
N ILE A 48 11.97 -5.44 -5.80
CA ILE A 48 12.62 -5.94 -4.57
C ILE A 48 13.46 -7.18 -4.85
N SER A 49 12.96 -8.10 -5.68
CA SER A 49 13.69 -9.33 -6.04
C SER A 49 15.00 -9.01 -6.76
N ILE A 50 14.99 -8.02 -7.65
CA ILE A 50 16.19 -7.53 -8.34
C ILE A 50 17.18 -6.94 -7.33
N ILE A 51 16.71 -6.05 -6.45
CA ILE A 51 17.58 -5.40 -5.46
C ILE A 51 18.22 -6.42 -4.52
N LEU A 52 17.44 -7.39 -4.01
CA LEU A 52 17.96 -8.46 -3.15
C LEU A 52 18.97 -9.34 -3.88
N SER A 53 18.74 -9.65 -5.15
CA SER A 53 19.70 -10.42 -5.98
C SER A 53 21.04 -9.70 -6.10
N VAL A 54 21.02 -8.39 -6.40
CA VAL A 54 22.24 -7.57 -6.47
C VAL A 54 22.92 -7.50 -5.11
N LEU A 55 22.17 -7.29 -4.03
CA LEU A 55 22.72 -7.20 -2.67
C LEU A 55 23.39 -8.51 -2.24
N LEU A 56 22.78 -9.66 -2.50
CA LEU A 56 23.37 -10.98 -2.23
C LEU A 56 24.68 -11.19 -3.00
N THR A 57 24.73 -10.72 -4.24
CA THR A 57 25.93 -10.79 -5.08
C THR A 57 27.05 -9.90 -4.50
N VAL A 58 26.74 -8.70 -4.03
CA VAL A 58 27.73 -7.78 -3.43
C VAL A 58 28.23 -8.29 -2.07
N THR A 59 27.34 -8.85 -1.25
CA THR A 59 27.66 -9.28 0.12
C THR A 59 28.46 -10.59 0.17
N SER A 60 28.32 -11.44 -0.85
CA SER A 60 29.18 -12.65 -0.98
C SER A 60 30.64 -12.32 -1.34
N SER A 61 30.93 -11.09 -1.75
CA SER A 61 32.28 -10.61 -2.05
C SER A 61 32.93 -9.94 -0.82
N SER A 62 33.19 -10.77 0.20
CA SER A 62 34.12 -10.70 1.35
C SER A 62 34.52 -9.39 2.07
N ASN A 63 33.99 -8.20 1.75
CA ASN A 63 34.46 -6.96 2.42
C ASN A 63 33.39 -5.89 2.69
N SER A 64 32.10 -6.19 2.54
CA SER A 64 31.06 -5.22 2.84
C SER A 64 30.58 -5.33 4.29
N LYS A 65 30.99 -4.37 5.13
CA LYS A 65 30.31 -4.06 6.40
C LYS A 65 28.97 -3.40 6.09
N VAL A 66 28.02 -4.16 5.55
CA VAL A 66 26.63 -3.72 5.51
C VAL A 66 26.14 -3.67 6.97
N GLU A 67 25.65 -2.53 7.45
CA GLU A 67 25.02 -2.46 8.77
C GLU A 67 23.70 -3.25 8.77
N LEU A 68 23.81 -4.56 8.97
CA LEU A 68 22.72 -5.54 8.89
C LEU A 68 21.53 -5.16 9.81
N GLY A 69 21.76 -4.43 10.90
CA GLY A 69 20.69 -4.00 11.82
C GLY A 69 19.73 -2.98 11.22
N THR A 70 20.26 -1.94 10.57
CA THR A 70 19.47 -0.90 9.88
C THR A 70 18.76 -1.49 8.67
N PHE A 71 19.46 -2.36 7.93
CA PHE A 71 18.90 -3.09 6.78
C PHE A 71 17.77 -4.04 7.18
N ASN A 72 17.89 -4.77 8.30
CA ASN A 72 16.84 -5.66 8.78
C ASN A 72 15.59 -4.88 9.23
N THR A 73 15.77 -3.77 9.94
CA THR A 73 14.65 -2.89 10.34
C THR A 73 13.91 -2.36 9.12
N PHE A 74 14.66 -1.98 8.10
CA PHE A 74 14.13 -1.54 6.82
C PHE A 74 13.32 -2.64 6.11
N LEU A 75 13.85 -3.86 6.02
CA LEU A 75 13.14 -4.99 5.40
C LEU A 75 11.84 -5.34 6.15
N LEU A 76 11.84 -5.21 7.48
CA LEU A 76 10.64 -5.39 8.28
C LEU A 76 9.57 -4.33 7.99
N ASN A 77 9.96 -3.07 7.82
CA ASN A 77 9.03 -2.00 7.43
C ASN A 77 8.46 -2.26 6.02
N LEU A 78 9.32 -2.55 5.05
CA LEU A 78 8.92 -2.87 3.68
C LEU A 78 7.96 -4.08 3.64
N LYS A 79 8.25 -5.15 4.40
CA LYS A 79 7.36 -6.32 4.50
C LYS A 79 5.98 -5.93 5.03
N LYS A 80 5.94 -5.09 6.08
CA LYS A 80 4.68 -4.62 6.68
C LYS A 80 3.87 -3.82 5.66
N ASP A 81 4.52 -2.93 4.91
CA ASP A 81 3.88 -2.07 3.93
C ASP A 81 3.30 -2.88 2.75
N ILE A 82 4.04 -3.88 2.25
CA ILE A 82 3.54 -4.83 1.23
C ILE A 82 2.34 -5.63 1.74
N LEU A 83 2.36 -6.09 3.00
CA LEU A 83 1.24 -6.83 3.58
C LEU A 83 -0.01 -5.95 3.68
N ILE A 84 0.14 -4.68 4.09
CA ILE A 84 -0.98 -3.74 4.12
C ILE A 84 -1.50 -3.49 2.70
N LEU A 85 -0.64 -3.31 1.70
CA LEU A 85 -1.07 -3.17 0.30
C LEU A 85 -1.81 -4.41 -0.21
N LEU A 86 -1.35 -5.62 0.15
CA LEU A 86 -2.06 -6.86 -0.17
C LEU A 86 -3.45 -6.89 0.48
N LEU A 87 -3.56 -6.43 1.72
CA LEU A 87 -4.85 -6.31 2.40
C LEU A 87 -5.75 -5.27 1.71
N CYS A 88 -5.21 -4.14 1.28
CA CYS A 88 -5.93 -3.14 0.49
C CYS A 88 -6.43 -3.72 -0.85
N LEU A 89 -5.64 -4.55 -1.52
CA LEU A 89 -6.04 -5.25 -2.74
C LEU A 89 -7.21 -6.20 -2.48
N VAL A 90 -7.11 -7.04 -1.44
CA VAL A 90 -8.19 -7.96 -1.03
C VAL A 90 -9.45 -7.18 -0.64
N ALA A 91 -9.31 -6.08 0.11
CA ALA A 91 -10.42 -5.21 0.47
C ALA A 91 -11.07 -4.59 -0.77
N SER A 92 -10.29 -4.14 -1.75
CA SER A 92 -10.82 -3.58 -3.01
C SER A 92 -11.61 -4.59 -3.85
N LEU A 93 -11.35 -5.89 -3.70
CA LEU A 93 -12.14 -6.96 -4.33
C LEU A 93 -13.39 -7.31 -3.52
N LEU A 94 -13.29 -7.28 -2.19
CA LEU A 94 -14.37 -7.69 -1.29
C LEU A 94 -15.42 -6.59 -1.09
N LEU A 95 -15.03 -5.32 -1.09
CA LEU A 95 -15.93 -4.18 -0.88
C LEU A 95 -17.05 -4.09 -1.94
N PRO A 96 -16.78 -4.23 -3.25
CA PRO A 96 -17.84 -4.26 -4.28
C PRO A 96 -18.83 -5.41 -4.05
N TYR A 97 -18.32 -6.58 -3.66
CA TYR A 97 -19.17 -7.73 -3.34
C TYR A 97 -20.08 -7.44 -2.14
N LEU A 98 -19.52 -6.94 -1.03
CA LEU A 98 -20.26 -6.59 0.17
C LEU A 98 -21.27 -5.45 -0.05
N ARG A 99 -20.99 -4.53 -0.98
CA ARG A 99 -21.93 -3.48 -1.40
C ARG A 99 -23.19 -4.07 -2.02
N VAL A 100 -23.04 -5.11 -2.85
CA VAL A 100 -24.15 -5.77 -3.54
C VAL A 100 -24.90 -6.76 -2.66
N THR A 101 -24.19 -7.66 -1.96
CA THR A 101 -24.83 -8.71 -1.15
C THR A 101 -25.33 -8.20 0.20
N GLY A 102 -24.84 -7.04 0.64
CA GLY A 102 -24.96 -6.61 2.03
C GLY A 102 -24.18 -7.54 2.97
N ILE A 103 -24.24 -7.24 4.27
CA ILE A 103 -23.76 -8.13 5.32
C ILE A 103 -24.97 -8.97 5.75
N PRO A 104 -25.03 -10.30 5.49
CA PRO A 104 -26.21 -11.12 5.74
C PRO A 104 -26.69 -11.13 7.20
N LEU A 105 -25.82 -10.73 8.14
CA LEU A 105 -26.06 -10.74 9.59
C LEU A 105 -26.31 -9.36 10.21
N LEU A 106 -26.18 -8.26 9.44
CA LEU A 106 -26.31 -6.88 9.95
C LEU A 106 -27.16 -6.04 9.00
N ASN A 107 -28.35 -5.65 9.47
CA ASN A 107 -29.14 -4.62 8.79
C ASN A 107 -28.45 -3.27 8.94
N TYR A 108 -28.28 -2.57 7.82
CA TYR A 108 -27.70 -1.23 7.83
C TYR A 108 -28.64 -0.27 8.57
N PRO A 109 -28.15 0.49 9.56
CA PRO A 109 -28.99 1.39 10.34
C PRO A 109 -29.53 2.52 9.47
N VAL A 110 -30.85 2.76 9.54
CA VAL A 110 -31.51 3.83 8.80
C VAL A 110 -31.70 5.01 9.75
N HIS A 111 -30.73 5.93 9.75
CA HIS A 111 -30.78 7.18 10.50
C HIS A 111 -30.30 8.35 9.62
N GLU A 112 -30.86 9.54 9.78
CA GLU A 112 -30.53 10.73 8.98
C GLU A 112 -29.05 11.15 9.07
N LEU A 113 -28.38 10.81 10.17
CA LEU A 113 -26.95 11.09 10.40
C LEU A 113 -26.03 10.02 9.80
N VAL A 114 -26.58 8.89 9.35
CA VAL A 114 -25.80 7.78 8.77
C VAL A 114 -25.84 7.90 7.25
N PRO A 115 -24.69 7.95 6.57
CA PRO A 115 -24.65 8.04 5.11
C PRO A 115 -25.39 6.86 4.48
N VAL A 116 -25.95 7.05 3.29
CA VAL A 116 -26.56 5.95 2.52
C VAL A 116 -25.51 4.85 2.32
N ARG A 117 -25.95 3.60 2.33
CA ARG A 117 -25.08 2.42 2.23
C ARG A 117 -24.05 2.55 1.10
N ASP A 118 -24.49 2.98 -0.08
CA ASP A 118 -23.62 3.10 -1.25
C ASP A 118 -22.58 4.20 -1.05
N THR A 119 -22.98 5.36 -0.51
CA THR A 119 -22.08 6.45 -0.10
C THR A 119 -21.03 5.99 0.92
N PHE A 120 -21.43 5.19 1.92
CA PHE A 120 -20.51 4.63 2.92
C PHE A 120 -19.48 3.72 2.27
N TYR A 121 -19.91 2.76 1.45
CA TYR A 121 -18.97 1.87 0.76
C TYR A 121 -18.07 2.64 -0.20
N THR A 122 -18.56 3.69 -0.86
CA THR A 122 -17.73 4.56 -1.72
C THR A 122 -16.67 5.29 -0.88
N ALA A 123 -17.03 5.79 0.30
CA ALA A 123 -16.08 6.43 1.21
C ALA A 123 -15.00 5.46 1.72
N VAL A 124 -15.39 4.23 2.06
CA VAL A 124 -14.43 3.18 2.47
C VAL A 124 -13.50 2.83 1.32
N GLU A 125 -14.01 2.69 0.11
CA GLU A 125 -13.21 2.39 -1.07
C GLU A 125 -12.21 3.51 -1.41
N LEU A 126 -12.65 4.77 -1.38
CA LEU A 126 -11.77 5.93 -1.51
C LEU A 126 -10.70 5.97 -0.42
N THR A 127 -11.03 5.54 0.80
CA THR A 127 -10.06 5.44 1.90
C THR A 127 -9.03 4.35 1.62
N VAL A 128 -9.44 3.19 1.12
CA VAL A 128 -8.53 2.11 0.70
C VAL A 128 -7.58 2.62 -0.37
N ILE A 129 -8.07 3.38 -1.36
CA ILE A 129 -7.24 3.97 -2.41
C ILE A 129 -6.24 4.97 -1.83
N ALA A 130 -6.69 5.91 -0.99
CA ALA A 130 -5.82 6.92 -0.39
C ALA A 130 -4.71 6.30 0.47
N VAL A 131 -5.07 5.29 1.29
CA VAL A 131 -4.09 4.53 2.08
C VAL A 131 -3.11 3.79 1.18
N SER A 132 -3.61 3.14 0.13
CA SER A 132 -2.76 2.42 -0.82
C SER A 132 -1.75 3.35 -1.49
N VAL A 133 -2.19 4.52 -1.98
CA VAL A 133 -1.30 5.51 -2.61
C VAL A 133 -0.22 5.98 -1.63
N THR A 134 -0.58 6.23 -0.38
CA THR A 134 0.37 6.65 0.66
C THR A 134 1.46 5.59 0.86
N ILE A 135 1.06 4.32 0.98
CA ILE A 135 1.99 3.21 1.17
C ILE A 135 2.84 2.98 -0.09
N ILE A 136 2.26 3.12 -1.27
CA ILE A 136 3.00 3.00 -2.54
C ILE A 136 4.14 4.03 -2.57
N ILE A 137 3.87 5.29 -2.21
CA ILE A 137 4.90 6.33 -2.15
C ILE A 137 6.01 5.94 -1.15
N GLU A 138 5.64 5.44 0.02
CA GLU A 138 6.61 4.99 1.03
C GLU A 138 7.47 3.84 0.51
N VAL A 139 6.86 2.82 -0.12
CA VAL A 139 7.57 1.68 -0.71
C VAL A 139 8.52 2.13 -1.84
N PHE A 140 8.11 3.07 -2.70
CA PHE A 140 8.99 3.60 -3.74
C PHE A 140 10.19 4.34 -3.13
N ASN A 141 9.99 5.19 -2.13
CA ASN A 141 11.08 5.88 -1.43
C ASN A 141 12.06 4.88 -0.82
N ILE A 142 11.53 3.86 -0.15
CA ILE A 142 12.26 2.73 0.41
C ILE A 142 13.10 2.03 -0.69
N MET A 143 12.50 1.69 -1.82
CA MET A 143 13.23 1.08 -2.95
C MET A 143 14.34 1.98 -3.51
N PHE A 144 14.10 3.29 -3.66
CA PHE A 144 15.13 4.22 -4.12
C PHE A 144 16.27 4.35 -3.12
N THR A 145 15.99 4.40 -1.81
CA THR A 145 17.02 4.41 -0.76
C THR A 145 17.89 3.15 -0.79
N LEU A 146 17.30 1.98 -1.09
CA LEU A 146 18.09 0.77 -1.27
C LEU A 146 18.99 0.85 -2.50
N LEU A 147 18.46 1.29 -3.63
CA LEU A 147 19.23 1.41 -4.87
C LEU A 147 20.41 2.37 -4.69
N THR A 148 20.23 3.49 -4.01
CA THR A 148 21.33 4.43 -3.75
C THR A 148 22.38 3.85 -2.82
N HIS A 149 21.99 3.16 -1.74
CA HIS A 149 22.93 2.46 -0.85
C HIS A 149 23.70 1.34 -1.57
N VAL A 150 23.04 0.58 -2.44
CA VAL A 150 23.70 -0.45 -3.25
C VAL A 150 24.66 0.18 -4.24
N SER A 151 24.24 1.25 -4.92
CA SER A 151 25.09 1.96 -5.89
C SER A 151 26.30 2.60 -5.22
N SER A 152 26.17 3.17 -4.02
CA SER A 152 27.31 3.74 -3.30
C SER A 152 28.31 2.65 -2.90
N LEU A 153 27.84 1.49 -2.45
CA LEU A 153 28.70 0.35 -2.14
C LEU A 153 29.45 -0.19 -3.37
N LEU A 154 28.81 -0.17 -4.55
CA LEU A 154 29.47 -0.55 -5.81
C LEU A 154 30.53 0.48 -6.23
N SER A 155 30.25 1.77 -6.06
CA SER A 155 31.18 2.86 -6.45
C SER A 155 32.42 2.96 -5.55
N ASP A 156 32.28 2.68 -4.25
CA ASP A 156 33.41 2.68 -3.32
C ASP A 156 34.40 1.54 -3.67
N LYS A 157 33.87 0.41 -4.15
CA LYS A 157 34.68 -0.74 -4.56
C LYS A 157 35.48 -0.49 -5.84
N SER A 158 35.00 0.35 -6.76
CA SER A 158 35.73 0.71 -7.99
C SER A 158 36.81 1.77 -7.79
N SER A 159 36.86 2.42 -6.63
CA SER A 159 37.79 3.53 -6.34
C SER A 159 38.99 3.09 -5.48
N GLY A 160 39.01 1.82 -5.05
CA GLY A 160 40.02 1.24 -4.17
C GLY A 160 40.98 0.23 -4.84
N ASP A 161 40.96 0.13 -6.17
CA ASP A 161 41.94 -0.61 -6.97
C ASP A 161 42.97 0.35 -7.60
#